data_AF-A0A3C0ZUS8-F1
#
_entry.id   AF-A0A3C0ZUS8-F1
#
_cell.length_a   1.000
_cell.length_b   1.000
_cell.length_c   1.000
_cell.angle_alpha   90.00
_cell.angle_beta   90.00
_cell.angle_gamma   90.00
#
_symmetry.space_group_name_H-M   'P 1'
#
loop_
_entity.id
_entity.type
_entity.pdbx_description
1 polymer ?
#
loop_
_entity_poly.entity_id
_entity_poly.type
_entity_poly.pdbx_seq_one_letter_code
_entity_poly.pdbx_strand_id
1 'polypeptide(L)'
;METVWTQQADDENQVPLPEYPRPQLKRASWMCLNGWWEYAFTGTREVPERPDGRILVPFSPETSRSGVGRTLHPGEALWYRREIDPAAVPALNGRKKGARLLLHFGAVDERCTVWWNRHRLGRHRGGYLPFTFDVTDFLREGKNELLVRVLDDTDQGPACRGKQKLHPGGMFYTPQSG
;
A
#
# COMPACT_ATOMS: atom_id res chain seq x y z
N MET A 1 0.48 -17.36 -18.83
CA MET A 1 0.27 -18.81 -18.75
C MET A 1 0.00 -19.11 -17.29
N GLU A 2 -1.25 -19.36 -16.93
CA GLU A 2 -1.64 -19.63 -15.54
C GLU A 2 -1.29 -21.08 -15.19
N THR A 3 -0.76 -21.28 -13.99
CA THR A 3 -0.46 -22.61 -13.46
C THR A 3 -1.42 -22.94 -12.32
N VAL A 4 -1.48 -24.22 -11.93
CA VAL A 4 -2.27 -24.65 -10.76
C VAL A 4 -1.85 -23.88 -9.50
N TRP A 5 -0.56 -23.55 -9.37
CA TRP A 5 -0.03 -22.72 -8.29
C TRP A 5 -0.52 -21.27 -8.35
N THR A 6 -0.71 -20.73 -9.56
CA THR A 6 -1.28 -19.39 -9.76
C THR A 6 -2.73 -19.39 -9.28
N GLN A 7 -3.52 -20.37 -9.69
CA GLN A 7 -4.93 -20.50 -9.31
C GLN A 7 -5.14 -20.67 -7.79
N GLN A 8 -4.30 -21.46 -7.13
CA GLN A 8 -4.35 -21.60 -5.66
C GLN A 8 -3.96 -20.30 -4.94
N ALA A 9 -3.09 -19.50 -5.55
CA ALA A 9 -2.59 -18.25 -4.98
C ALA A 9 -3.52 -17.05 -5.23
N ASP A 10 -4.51 -17.22 -6.12
CA ASP A 10 -5.52 -16.23 -6.52
C ASP A 10 -6.85 -16.42 -5.77
N ASP A 11 -6.90 -17.23 -4.70
CA ASP A 11 -8.06 -17.25 -3.80
C ASP A 11 -8.27 -15.86 -3.19
N GLU A 12 -9.31 -15.16 -3.66
CA GLU A 12 -9.64 -13.80 -3.24
C GLU A 12 -9.89 -13.66 -1.73
N ASN A 13 -10.16 -14.78 -1.03
CA ASN A 13 -10.37 -14.78 0.41
C ASN A 13 -9.07 -14.89 1.21
N GLN A 14 -7.93 -15.15 0.56
CA GLN A 14 -6.64 -15.27 1.23
C GLN A 14 -5.93 -13.92 1.34
N VAL A 15 -5.59 -13.50 2.57
CA VAL A 15 -4.73 -12.33 2.79
C VAL A 15 -3.30 -12.70 2.36
N PRO A 16 -2.70 -12.00 1.38
CA PRO A 16 -1.35 -12.30 0.92
C PRO A 16 -0.32 -11.87 1.96
N LEU A 17 0.71 -12.70 2.14
CA LEU A 17 1.82 -12.47 3.07
C LEU A 17 1.34 -12.04 4.47
N PRO A 18 0.47 -12.82 5.15
CA PRO A 18 -0.14 -12.43 6.42
C PRO A 18 0.82 -12.60 7.61
N GLU A 19 2.05 -13.06 7.39
CA GLU A 19 3.01 -13.34 8.45
C GLU A 19 3.49 -12.06 9.15
N TYR A 20 3.71 -12.16 10.46
CA TYR A 20 4.25 -11.05 11.22
C TYR A 20 5.72 -10.79 10.82
N PRO A 21 6.13 -9.54 10.49
CA PRO A 21 7.46 -9.26 9.93
C PRO A 21 8.65 -9.71 10.79
N ARG A 22 8.45 -9.87 12.10
CA ARG A 22 9.47 -10.34 13.05
C ARG A 22 8.94 -11.55 13.83
N PRO A 23 9.00 -12.77 13.27
CA PRO A 23 8.31 -13.94 13.84
C PRO A 23 8.61 -14.21 15.32
N GLN A 24 9.86 -13.98 15.75
CA GLN A 24 10.29 -14.15 17.14
C GLN A 24 9.77 -13.06 18.10
N LEU A 25 9.33 -11.92 17.57
CA LEU A 25 8.84 -10.75 18.34
C LEU A 25 7.35 -10.48 18.07
N LYS A 26 6.59 -11.53 17.74
CA LYS A 26 5.17 -11.42 17.41
C LYS A 26 4.40 -10.82 18.58
N ARG A 27 3.63 -9.78 18.28
CA ARG A 27 2.69 -9.17 19.23
C ARG A 27 1.28 -9.68 18.93
N ALA A 28 0.52 -9.99 19.97
CA ALA A 28 -0.90 -10.32 19.83
C ALA A 28 -1.71 -9.14 19.28
N SER A 29 -1.30 -7.91 19.64
CA SER A 29 -1.89 -6.66 19.18
C SER A 29 -1.35 -6.22 17.81
N TRP A 30 -1.54 -7.05 16.79
CA TRP A 30 -1.13 -6.76 15.41
C TRP A 30 -2.16 -7.25 14.40
N MET A 31 -2.27 -6.55 13.29
CA MET A 31 -3.10 -6.93 12.16
C MET A 31 -2.38 -6.63 10.85
N CYS A 32 -2.47 -7.55 9.90
CA CYS A 32 -2.00 -7.34 8.54
C CYS A 32 -2.99 -6.47 7.76
N LEU A 33 -2.48 -5.43 7.10
CA LEU A 33 -3.24 -4.57 6.19
C LEU A 33 -2.98 -4.92 4.71
N ASN A 34 -2.55 -6.14 4.41
CA ASN A 34 -2.54 -6.66 3.04
C ASN A 34 -3.95 -7.12 2.63
N GLY A 35 -4.14 -7.38 1.35
CA GLY A 35 -5.43 -7.74 0.75
C GLY A 35 -5.92 -6.68 -0.23
N TRP A 36 -7.22 -6.69 -0.52
CA TRP A 36 -7.82 -5.77 -1.49
C TRP A 36 -7.96 -4.36 -0.92
N TRP A 37 -7.44 -3.39 -1.68
CA TRP A 37 -7.61 -1.97 -1.46
C TRP A 37 -8.32 -1.37 -2.67
N GLU A 38 -8.96 -0.24 -2.51
CA GLU A 38 -9.43 0.53 -3.65
C GLU A 38 -8.27 1.36 -4.20
N TYR A 39 -8.22 1.54 -5.52
CA TYR A 39 -7.22 2.40 -6.15
C TYR A 39 -7.82 3.37 -7.17
N ALA A 40 -7.06 4.42 -7.48
CA ALA A 40 -7.31 5.24 -8.67
C ALA A 40 -6.02 5.88 -9.19
N PHE A 41 -5.91 6.03 -10.51
CA PHE A 41 -4.87 6.82 -11.16
C PHE A 41 -5.42 8.19 -11.53
N THR A 42 -4.71 9.25 -11.12
CA THR A 42 -5.15 10.63 -11.37
C THR A 42 -4.03 11.45 -12.00
N GLY A 43 -4.35 12.29 -12.96
CA GLY A 43 -3.43 13.32 -13.48
C GLY A 43 -3.24 14.51 -12.54
N THR A 44 -4.00 14.55 -11.43
CA THR A 44 -3.92 15.58 -10.40
C THR A 44 -3.46 14.99 -9.07
N ARG A 45 -3.19 15.86 -8.10
CA ARG A 45 -2.81 15.50 -6.73
C ARG A 45 -3.99 15.54 -5.75
N GLU A 46 -5.21 15.67 -6.27
CA GLU A 46 -6.44 15.71 -5.49
C GLU A 46 -6.95 14.31 -5.20
N VAL A 47 -7.65 14.16 -4.08
CA VAL A 47 -8.22 12.87 -3.69
C VAL A 47 -9.35 12.53 -4.68
N PRO A 48 -9.33 11.35 -5.32
CA PRO A 48 -10.38 10.95 -6.26
C PRO A 48 -11.71 10.76 -5.53
N GLU A 49 -12.81 11.23 -6.13
CA GLU A 49 -14.16 11.02 -5.58
C GLU A 49 -14.61 9.55 -5.69
N ARG A 50 -14.17 8.86 -6.74
CA ARG A 50 -14.50 7.47 -7.04
C ARG A 50 -13.23 6.67 -7.34
N PRO A 51 -13.14 5.41 -6.88
CA PRO A 51 -12.04 4.54 -7.25
C PRO A 51 -12.21 4.02 -8.69
N ASP A 52 -11.10 3.71 -9.34
CA ASP A 52 -11.07 3.02 -10.64
C ASP A 52 -11.36 1.52 -10.48
N GLY A 53 -10.97 0.95 -9.35
CA GLY A 53 -11.17 -0.46 -9.06
C GLY A 53 -10.52 -0.90 -7.75
N ARG A 54 -10.16 -2.19 -7.67
CA ARG A 54 -9.44 -2.76 -6.53
C ARG A 54 -8.07 -3.28 -6.94
N ILE A 55 -7.12 -3.17 -6.02
CA ILE A 55 -5.74 -3.64 -6.15
C ILE A 55 -5.38 -4.55 -4.98
N LEU A 56 -4.71 -5.66 -5.25
CA LEU A 56 -4.25 -6.60 -4.24
C LEU A 56 -2.89 -6.16 -3.68
N VAL A 57 -2.89 -5.55 -2.50
CA VAL A 57 -1.66 -5.15 -1.79
C VAL A 57 -1.04 -6.38 -1.13
N PRO A 58 0.27 -6.64 -1.29
CA PRO A 58 1.31 -5.65 -1.62
C PRO A 58 1.88 -5.75 -3.06
N PHE A 59 1.10 -6.20 -4.04
CA PHE A 59 1.58 -6.31 -5.40
C PHE A 59 1.53 -4.96 -6.14
N SER A 60 2.54 -4.68 -6.95
CA SER A 60 2.61 -3.45 -7.76
C SER A 60 1.49 -3.45 -8.81
N PRO A 61 0.94 -2.27 -9.19
CA PRO A 61 -0.15 -2.20 -10.17
C PRO A 61 0.24 -2.75 -11.54
N GLU A 62 1.53 -2.85 -11.86
CA GLU A 62 2.02 -3.42 -13.13
C GLU A 62 1.99 -4.95 -13.15
N THR A 63 1.90 -5.61 -12.00
CA THR A 63 1.84 -7.07 -11.93
C THR A 63 0.44 -7.57 -12.25
N SER A 64 0.33 -8.73 -12.89
CA SER A 64 -0.96 -9.40 -13.11
C SER A 64 -1.68 -9.71 -11.79
N ARG A 65 -0.92 -10.10 -10.76
CA ARG A 65 -1.45 -10.50 -9.46
C ARG A 65 -2.09 -9.35 -8.66
N SER A 66 -1.73 -8.11 -8.97
CA SER A 66 -2.40 -6.94 -8.39
C SER A 66 -3.86 -6.79 -8.84
N GLY A 67 -4.23 -7.42 -9.96
CA GLY A 67 -5.53 -7.23 -10.63
C GLY A 67 -5.63 -5.95 -11.47
N VAL A 68 -4.56 -5.14 -11.53
CA VAL A 68 -4.58 -3.83 -12.22
C VAL A 68 -3.95 -3.88 -13.60
N GLY A 69 -2.72 -4.39 -13.72
CA GLY A 69 -2.01 -4.49 -15.00
C GLY A 69 -1.71 -3.14 -15.68
N ARG A 70 -1.53 -2.07 -14.91
CA ARG A 70 -1.29 -0.69 -15.41
C ARG A 70 -0.02 -0.09 -14.82
N THR A 71 0.76 0.55 -15.68
CA THR A 71 1.93 1.34 -15.29
C THR A 71 1.54 2.71 -14.76
N LEU A 72 2.14 3.13 -13.65
CA LEU A 72 2.09 4.52 -13.19
C LEU A 72 3.04 5.36 -14.05
N HIS A 73 2.53 6.43 -14.67
CA HIS A 73 3.36 7.31 -15.49
C HIS A 73 3.83 8.56 -14.73
N PRO A 74 4.97 9.16 -15.12
CA PRO A 74 5.42 10.41 -14.53
C PRO A 74 4.36 11.50 -14.64
N GLY A 75 4.14 12.23 -13.54
CA GLY A 75 3.12 13.26 -13.43
C GLY A 75 1.74 12.74 -13.00
N GLU A 76 1.50 11.42 -13.04
CA GLU A 76 0.31 10.82 -12.45
C GLU A 76 0.49 10.60 -10.93
N ALA A 77 -0.63 10.40 -10.25
CA ALA A 77 -0.69 9.94 -8.88
C ALA A 77 -1.50 8.65 -8.81
N LEU A 78 -0.97 7.68 -8.06
CA LEU A 78 -1.70 6.48 -7.67
C LEU A 78 -2.22 6.65 -6.26
N TRP A 79 -3.53 6.54 -6.11
CA TRP A 79 -4.20 6.56 -4.83
C TRP A 79 -4.55 5.16 -4.40
N TYR A 80 -4.33 4.87 -3.12
CA TYR A 80 -4.84 3.70 -2.42
C TYR A 80 -5.78 4.16 -1.31
N ARG A 81 -6.93 3.51 -1.19
CA ARG A 81 -7.89 3.71 -0.09
C ARG A 81 -8.22 2.37 0.55
N ARG A 82 -8.23 2.35 1.88
CA ARG A 82 -8.71 1.21 2.65
C ARG A 82 -9.51 1.67 3.85
N GLU A 83 -10.70 1.10 4.00
CA GLU A 83 -11.45 1.17 5.25
C GLU A 83 -10.94 0.13 6.23
N ILE A 84 -10.80 0.54 7.49
CA ILE A 84 -10.35 -0.30 8.60
C ILE A 84 -11.42 -0.24 9.68
N ASP A 85 -11.97 -1.38 10.03
CA ASP A 85 -12.87 -1.50 11.18
C ASP A 85 -12.03 -1.82 12.43
N PRO A 86 -11.97 -0.93 13.44
CA PRO A 86 -11.30 -1.19 14.70
C PRO A 86 -11.79 -2.43 15.42
N ALA A 87 -13.07 -2.81 15.26
CA ALA A 87 -13.62 -4.01 15.88
C ALA A 87 -12.96 -5.28 15.34
N ALA A 88 -12.50 -5.27 14.09
CA ALA A 88 -11.74 -6.35 13.46
C ALA A 88 -10.26 -6.36 13.86
N VAL A 89 -9.81 -5.39 14.66
CA VAL A 89 -8.44 -5.30 15.16
C VAL A 89 -8.43 -5.67 16.65
N PRO A 90 -8.05 -6.90 17.03
CA PRO A 90 -8.01 -7.30 18.44
C PRO A 90 -7.15 -6.40 19.31
N ALA A 91 -6.14 -5.74 18.72
CA ALA A 91 -5.30 -4.74 19.37
C ALA A 91 -6.05 -3.48 19.85
N LEU A 92 -7.17 -3.15 19.21
CA LEU A 92 -7.95 -1.94 19.46
C LEU A 92 -9.10 -2.19 20.44
N ASN A 93 -9.60 -3.43 20.48
CA ASN A 93 -10.60 -3.86 21.46
C ASN A 93 -9.97 -3.96 22.86
N GLY A 94 -10.39 -3.10 23.79
CA GLY A 94 -9.85 -3.09 25.16
C GLY A 94 -8.45 -2.49 25.28
N ARG A 95 -8.07 -1.59 24.36
CA ARG A 95 -6.78 -0.89 24.37
C ARG A 95 -6.52 -0.26 25.75
N LYS A 96 -5.42 -0.67 26.38
CA LYS A 96 -4.98 -0.12 27.67
C LYS A 96 -4.75 1.39 27.54
N LYS A 97 -5.14 2.14 28.57
CA LYS A 97 -4.85 3.57 28.67
C LYS A 97 -3.34 3.80 28.48
N GLY A 98 -2.97 4.68 27.55
CA GLY A 98 -1.57 4.98 27.21
C GLY A 98 -0.90 4.04 26.20
N ALA A 99 -1.58 3.01 25.69
CA ALA A 99 -1.04 2.23 24.56
C ALA A 99 -0.94 3.10 23.30
N ARG A 100 -0.02 2.77 22.37
CA ARG A 100 0.15 3.46 21.09
C ARG A 100 -0.29 2.57 19.93
N LEU A 101 -0.94 3.15 18.93
CA LEU A 101 -1.29 2.50 17.67
C LEU A 101 -0.35 2.99 16.57
N LEU A 102 0.44 2.06 16.02
CA LEU A 102 1.42 2.36 14.99
C LEU A 102 0.99 1.75 13.66
N LEU A 103 1.01 2.57 12.61
CA LEU A 103 0.80 2.17 11.24
C LEU A 103 2.17 1.94 10.57
N HIS A 104 2.43 0.71 10.15
CA HIS A 104 3.70 0.31 9.55
C HIS A 104 3.56 0.10 8.05
N PHE A 105 4.50 0.65 7.29
CA PHE A 105 4.68 0.38 5.86
C PHE A 105 6.01 -0.33 5.67
N GLY A 106 6.01 -1.45 4.94
CA GLY A 106 7.23 -2.18 4.59
C GLY A 106 8.09 -1.40 3.59
N ALA A 107 7.43 -0.84 2.57
CA ALA A 107 7.97 0.06 1.57
C ALA A 107 6.80 0.68 0.79
N VAL A 108 7.05 1.80 0.10
CA VAL A 108 6.14 2.42 -0.89
C VAL A 108 7.02 3.12 -1.93
N ASP A 109 6.97 2.69 -3.19
CA ASP A 109 7.86 3.21 -4.25
C ASP A 109 7.19 4.28 -5.14
N GLU A 110 7.70 5.50 -5.29
CA GLU A 110 8.93 6.06 -4.69
C GLU A 110 8.65 7.18 -3.69
N ARG A 111 7.63 8.01 -3.92
CA ARG A 111 7.23 9.10 -3.01
C ARG A 111 5.80 8.90 -2.58
N CYS A 112 5.57 8.92 -1.28
CA CYS A 112 4.22 8.80 -0.77
C CYS A 112 3.83 9.92 0.18
N THR A 113 2.52 10.14 0.27
CA THR A 113 1.88 10.92 1.34
C THR A 113 0.79 10.05 1.93
N VAL A 114 0.70 10.01 3.26
CA VAL A 114 -0.26 9.15 3.97
C VAL A 114 -1.20 10.00 4.79
N TRP A 115 -2.48 9.63 4.79
CA TRP A 115 -3.51 10.22 5.62
C TRP A 115 -4.28 9.15 6.38
N TRP A 116 -4.67 9.48 7.60
CA TRP A 116 -5.59 8.70 8.40
C TRP A 116 -6.80 9.57 8.73
N ASN A 117 -8.00 9.13 8.37
CA ASN A 117 -9.23 9.87 8.63
C ASN A 117 -9.18 11.33 8.11
N ARG A 118 -8.58 11.53 6.93
CA ARG A 118 -8.28 12.83 6.30
C ARG A 118 -7.23 13.69 7.00
N HIS A 119 -6.64 13.25 8.12
CA HIS A 119 -5.49 13.90 8.74
C HIS A 119 -4.20 13.44 8.05
N ARG A 120 -3.43 14.39 7.52
CA ARG A 120 -2.14 14.08 6.89
C ARG A 120 -1.14 13.66 7.96
N LEU A 121 -0.67 12.42 7.90
CA LEU A 121 0.33 11.88 8.82
C LEU A 121 1.74 12.33 8.44
N GLY A 122 2.06 12.33 7.14
CA GLY A 122 3.40 12.66 6.69
C GLY A 122 3.67 12.29 5.24
N ARG A 123 4.95 12.31 4.89
CA ARG A 123 5.49 11.89 3.60
C ARG A 123 6.66 10.94 3.81
N HIS A 124 6.88 10.05 2.86
CA HIS A 124 8.08 9.23 2.77
C HIS A 124 8.63 9.26 1.34
N ARG A 125 9.94 9.05 1.21
CA ARG A 125 10.64 8.98 -0.05
C ARG A 125 11.65 7.82 -0.01
N GLY A 126 11.63 6.99 -1.04
CA GLY A 126 12.45 5.81 -1.21
C GLY A 126 11.63 4.52 -1.13
N GLY A 127 11.67 3.69 -2.17
CA GLY A 127 10.85 2.48 -2.30
C GLY A 127 11.35 1.22 -1.60
N TYR A 128 12.36 1.31 -0.72
CA TYR A 128 13.03 0.11 -0.18
C TYR A 128 13.18 0.09 1.34
N LEU A 129 12.80 1.17 2.04
CA LEU A 129 12.96 1.25 3.48
C LEU A 129 11.61 1.36 4.18
N PRO A 130 11.43 0.67 5.32
CA PRO A 130 10.20 0.75 6.08
C PRO A 130 10.09 2.10 6.77
N PHE A 131 8.85 2.54 6.99
CA PHE A 131 8.52 3.71 7.79
C PHE A 131 7.27 3.48 8.62
N THR A 132 7.04 4.35 9.59
CA THR A 132 5.96 4.16 10.58
C THR A 132 5.38 5.49 10.99
N PHE A 133 4.06 5.53 11.15
CA PHE A 133 3.35 6.66 11.72
C PHE A 133 2.64 6.24 13.01
N ASP A 134 2.61 7.15 13.98
CA ASP A 134 1.74 7.01 15.14
C ASP A 134 0.35 7.58 14.80
N VAL A 135 -0.68 6.74 14.86
CA VAL A 135 -2.07 7.10 14.57
C VAL A 135 -2.95 7.08 15.82
N THR A 136 -2.32 6.97 17.00
CA THR A 136 -2.94 6.86 18.32
C THR A 136 -4.09 7.85 18.53
N ASP A 137 -3.86 9.12 18.22
CA ASP A 137 -4.78 10.22 18.52
C ASP A 137 -5.80 10.48 17.40
N PHE A 138 -5.63 9.82 16.25
CA PHE A 138 -6.51 9.98 15.08
C PHE A 138 -7.51 8.82 14.94
N LEU A 139 -7.44 7.83 15.83
CA LEU A 139 -8.34 6.69 15.84
C LEU A 139 -9.76 7.13 16.22
N ARG A 140 -10.74 6.73 15.41
CA ARG A 140 -12.16 6.92 15.69
C ARG A 140 -12.81 5.61 16.11
N GLU A 141 -13.87 5.72 16.91
CA GLU A 141 -14.79 4.61 17.16
C GLU A 141 -15.55 4.31 15.86
N GLY A 142 -15.51 3.06 15.40
CA GLY A 142 -16.06 2.65 14.09
C GLY A 142 -15.08 2.82 12.93
N LYS A 143 -15.58 2.87 11.69
CA LYS A 143 -14.73 2.82 10.49
C LYS A 143 -13.70 3.95 10.43
N ASN A 144 -12.45 3.58 10.15
CA ASN A 144 -11.35 4.49 9.90
C ASN A 144 -10.92 4.38 8.44
N GLU A 145 -10.51 5.50 7.85
CA GLU A 145 -10.05 5.58 6.46
C GLU A 145 -8.53 5.76 6.42
N LEU A 146 -7.85 4.87 5.69
CA LEU A 146 -6.45 5.02 5.33
C LEU A 146 -6.36 5.41 3.84
N LEU A 147 -5.73 6.55 3.57
CA LEU A 147 -5.43 7.02 2.23
C LEU A 147 -3.92 7.11 2.04
N VAL A 148 -3.44 6.61 0.90
CA VAL A 148 -2.03 6.71 0.49
C VAL A 148 -2.01 7.23 -0.94
N ARG A 149 -1.23 8.28 -1.18
CA ARG A 149 -0.92 8.76 -2.53
C ARG A 149 0.52 8.43 -2.84
N VAL A 150 0.76 7.83 -3.99
CA VAL A 150 2.07 7.47 -4.51
C VAL A 150 2.36 8.25 -5.79
N LEU A 151 3.60 8.72 -5.92
CA LEU A 151 4.14 9.35 -7.11
C LEU A 151 5.45 8.65 -7.46
N ASP A 152 5.56 8.17 -8.69
CA ASP A 152 6.80 7.63 -9.23
C ASP A 152 7.05 8.25 -10.62
N ASP A 153 8.26 8.77 -10.81
CA ASP A 153 8.73 9.29 -12.10
C ASP A 153 9.51 8.22 -12.89
N THR A 154 9.65 7.02 -12.34
CA THR A 154 10.34 5.86 -12.90
C THR A 154 11.73 6.24 -13.42
N ASP A 155 11.97 6.23 -14.74
CA ASP A 155 13.26 6.52 -15.35
C ASP A 155 13.45 7.98 -15.78
N GLN A 156 12.41 8.81 -15.59
CA GLN A 156 12.40 10.25 -15.87
C GLN A 156 12.71 11.11 -14.64
N GLY A 157 12.75 10.50 -13.45
CA GLY A 157 13.04 11.18 -12.19
C GLY A 157 14.52 11.19 -11.80
N PRO A 158 14.88 11.96 -10.75
CA PRO A 158 16.23 12.00 -10.19
C PRO A 158 16.52 10.88 -9.19
N ALA A 159 15.55 9.99 -8.91
CA ALA A 159 15.74 8.87 -8.00
C ALA A 159 16.67 7.80 -8.60
N CYS A 160 17.30 6.99 -7.75
CA CYS A 160 18.06 5.84 -8.21
C CYS A 160 17.11 4.88 -8.94
N ARG A 161 17.32 4.70 -10.24
CA ARG A 161 16.62 3.67 -11.01
C ARG A 161 17.50 2.43 -11.17
N GLY A 162 16.91 1.26 -10.97
CA GLY A 162 17.50 -0.01 -11.36
C GLY A 162 17.47 -0.18 -12.88
N LYS A 163 17.18 -1.41 -13.34
CA LYS A 163 16.94 -1.68 -14.77
C LYS A 163 15.45 -1.57 -15.13
N GLN A 164 14.75 -0.59 -14.57
CA GLN A 164 13.33 -0.32 -14.84
C GLN A 164 13.20 0.90 -15.77
N LYS A 165 12.32 0.79 -16.77
CA LYS A 165 12.01 1.88 -17.71
C LYS A 165 10.58 1.81 -18.21
N LEU A 166 9.97 2.96 -18.51
CA LEU A 166 8.65 3.05 -19.13
C LEU A 166 8.57 2.34 -20.49
N HIS A 167 9.69 2.33 -21.22
CA HIS A 167 9.84 1.59 -22.48
C HIS A 167 10.89 0.48 -22.29
N PRO A 168 10.50 -0.69 -21.76
CA PRO A 168 11.42 -1.78 -21.50
C PRO A 168 11.93 -2.40 -22.81
N GLY A 169 13.15 -2.93 -22.77
CA GLY A 169 13.83 -3.49 -23.94
C GLY A 169 15.30 -3.79 -23.65
N GLY A 170 15.86 -4.77 -24.36
CA GLY A 170 17.21 -5.26 -24.09
C GLY A 170 17.36 -5.75 -22.66
N MET A 171 18.16 -5.05 -21.85
CA MET A 171 18.38 -5.39 -20.44
C MET A 171 17.41 -4.72 -19.45
N PHE A 172 16.51 -3.85 -19.92
CA PHE A 172 15.54 -3.14 -19.08
C PHE A 172 14.20 -3.86 -19.02
N TYR A 173 13.59 -3.89 -17.83
CA TYR A 173 12.32 -4.55 -17.55
C TYR A 173 11.24 -3.56 -17.11
N THR A 174 10.00 -4.05 -17.04
CA THR A 174 8.80 -3.30 -16.65
C THR A 174 9.01 -2.60 -15.30
N PRO A 175 8.61 -1.33 -15.17
CA PRO A 175 8.71 -0.62 -13.90
C PRO A 175 7.76 -1.21 -12.86
N GLN A 176 8.05 -1.00 -11.58
CA GLN A 176 7.22 -1.42 -10.47
C GLN A 176 7.05 -0.23 -9.55
N SER A 177 5.82 0.19 -9.32
CA SER A 177 5.49 1.35 -8.48
C SER A 177 4.60 0.93 -7.32
N GLY A 178 4.35 1.82 -6.36
CA GLY A 178 3.36 1.61 -5.30
C GLY A 178 3.92 1.21 -3.95
#